data_AF-A0A972EXR7-F1
#
_entry.id   AF-A0A972EXR7-F1
#
_cell.length_a   1.000
_cell.length_b   1.000
_cell.length_c   1.000
_cell.angle_alpha   90.00
_cell.angle_beta   90.00
_cell.angle_gamma   90.00
#
_symmetry.space_group_name_H-M   'P 1'
#
loop_
_entity.id
_entity.type
_entity.pdbx_description
1 polymer ?
#
loop_
_entity_poly.entity_id
_entity_poly.type
_entity_poly.pdbx_seq_one_letter_code
_entity_poly.pdbx_strand_id
1 'polypeptide(L)'
;MKKRDLKHGYTTGACAAAAAKGAALMLRDQALLDKVEIVLPRGETVRFRLQGQEFDRDAASCFVVKDAGDDPDVTHGAEIHARVTLKSGLGADPRVCPGRTHGFAPTKPVTGEIQLEGGAGIGRATKPGLAVAVGEWA
;
A
#
# COMPACT_ATOMS: atom_id res chain seq x y z
N MET A 1 2.87 22.29 35.21
CA MET A 1 2.91 22.23 33.73
C MET A 1 2.27 20.92 33.31
N LYS A 2 1.11 20.92 32.63
CA LYS A 2 0.47 19.66 32.17
C LYS A 2 1.35 19.06 31.06
N LYS A 3 1.74 17.79 31.22
CA LYS A 3 2.46 17.05 30.19
C LYS A 3 1.51 16.86 29.00
N ARG A 4 1.90 17.33 27.82
CA ARG A 4 1.15 17.06 26.58
C ARG A 4 1.46 15.63 26.14
N ASP A 5 0.44 14.89 25.76
CA ASP A 5 0.62 13.59 25.12
C ASP A 5 1.26 13.81 23.75
N LEU A 6 2.32 13.05 23.47
CA LEU A 6 3.03 13.11 22.19
C LEU A 6 2.22 12.42 21.10
N LYS A 7 2.23 12.97 19.90
CA LYS A 7 1.60 12.38 18.73
C LYS A 7 2.48 11.27 18.16
N HIS A 8 1.88 10.11 17.92
CA HIS A 8 2.51 9.03 17.19
C HIS A 8 2.39 9.23 15.68
N GLY A 9 3.47 8.94 14.96
CA GLY A 9 3.49 8.85 13.50
C GLY A 9 3.41 7.43 12.97
N TYR A 10 3.53 7.30 11.66
CA TYR A 10 3.52 6.05 10.92
C TYR A 10 4.83 5.88 10.14
N THR A 11 5.30 4.64 10.05
CA THR A 11 6.50 4.31 9.30
C THR A 11 6.27 4.41 7.79
N THR A 12 7.35 4.54 7.03
CA THR A 12 7.31 4.50 5.56
C THR A 12 6.66 3.21 5.04
N GLY A 13 6.97 2.08 5.68
CA GLY A 13 6.37 0.78 5.33
C GLY A 13 4.85 0.73 5.54
N ALA A 14 4.33 1.35 6.62
CA ALA A 14 2.89 1.45 6.83
C ALA A 14 2.21 2.31 5.75
N CYS A 15 2.83 3.44 5.37
CA CYS A 15 2.34 4.29 4.29
C CYS A 15 2.36 3.57 2.94
N ALA A 16 3.44 2.84 2.63
CA ALA A 16 3.57 2.04 1.41
C ALA A 16 2.52 0.92 1.35
N ALA A 17 2.30 0.21 2.45
CA ALA A 17 1.27 -0.84 2.55
C ALA A 17 -0.14 -0.26 2.36
N ALA A 18 -0.43 0.92 2.92
CA ALA A 18 -1.68 1.61 2.71
C ALA A 18 -1.87 2.03 1.24
N ALA A 19 -0.88 2.68 0.63
CA ALA A 19 -0.93 3.06 -0.78
C ALA A 19 -1.13 1.83 -1.68
N ALA A 20 -0.36 0.76 -1.48
CA ALA A 20 -0.48 -0.47 -2.27
C ALA A 20 -1.86 -1.13 -2.12
N LYS A 21 -2.39 -1.21 -0.89
CA LYS A 21 -3.75 -1.72 -0.66
C LYS A 21 -4.81 -0.82 -1.31
N GLY A 22 -4.64 0.50 -1.24
CA GLY A 22 -5.51 1.47 -1.88
C GLY A 22 -5.57 1.28 -3.39
N ALA A 23 -4.41 1.25 -4.05
CA ALA A 23 -4.29 1.00 -5.48
C ALA A 23 -4.90 -0.36 -5.88
N ALA A 24 -4.61 -1.43 -5.14
CA ALA A 24 -5.19 -2.76 -5.43
C ALA A 24 -6.73 -2.77 -5.32
N LEU A 25 -7.29 -2.09 -4.32
CA LEU A 25 -8.75 -1.98 -4.17
C LEU A 25 -9.37 -1.15 -5.30
N MET A 26 -8.76 -0.02 -5.67
CA MET A 26 -9.25 0.80 -6.79
C MET A 26 -9.21 0.04 -8.11
N LEU A 27 -8.14 -0.72 -8.36
CA LEU A 27 -8.02 -1.58 -9.55
C LEU A 27 -9.07 -2.69 -9.56
N ARG A 28 -9.32 -3.34 -8.43
CA ARG A 28 -10.31 -4.41 -8.32
C ARG A 28 -11.75 -3.89 -8.48
N ASP A 29 -12.05 -2.81 -7.78
CA ASP A 29 -13.42 -2.29 -7.66
C ASP A 29 -13.76 -1.29 -8.77
N GLN A 30 -12.75 -0.85 -9.55
CA GLN A 30 -12.87 0.14 -10.62
C GLN A 30 -13.56 1.43 -10.13
N ALA A 31 -13.16 1.88 -8.95
CA ALA A 31 -13.74 3.04 -8.27
C ALA A 31 -12.67 3.79 -7.45
N LEU A 32 -12.83 5.11 -7.35
CA LEU A 32 -11.96 5.94 -6.50
C LEU A 32 -12.17 5.60 -5.02
N LEU A 33 -11.07 5.52 -4.29
CA LEU A 33 -11.06 5.27 -2.85
C LEU A 33 -10.38 6.44 -2.12
N ASP A 34 -11.09 7.08 -1.20
CA ASP A 34 -10.55 8.23 -0.45
C ASP A 34 -9.63 7.81 0.71
N LYS A 35 -9.93 6.66 1.31
CA LYS A 35 -9.24 6.17 2.52
C LYS A 35 -9.17 4.66 2.53
N VAL A 36 -8.10 4.14 3.10
CA VAL A 36 -7.89 2.71 3.27
C VAL A 36 -7.52 2.40 4.71
N GLU A 37 -7.96 1.26 5.21
CA GLU A 37 -7.58 0.75 6.53
C GLU A 37 -6.56 -0.37 6.38
N ILE A 38 -5.50 -0.35 7.18
CA ILE A 38 -4.55 -1.46 7.29
C ILE A 38 -4.40 -1.87 8.76
N VAL A 39 -4.09 -3.14 8.96
CA VAL A 39 -3.71 -3.65 10.28
C VAL A 39 -2.20 -3.56 10.37
N LEU A 40 -1.69 -2.82 11.35
CA LEU A 40 -0.28 -2.70 11.63
C LEU A 40 0.25 -4.01 12.24
N PRO A 41 1.57 -4.28 12.21
CA PRO A 41 2.14 -5.49 12.82
C PRO A 41 1.83 -5.67 14.31
N ARG A 42 1.48 -4.59 15.01
CA ARG A 42 1.06 -4.61 16.43
C ARG A 42 -0.44 -4.89 16.64
N GLY A 43 -1.20 -5.17 15.58
CA GLY A 43 -2.63 -5.47 15.62
C GLY A 43 -3.57 -4.26 15.58
N GLU A 44 -3.03 -3.04 15.68
CA GLU A 44 -3.82 -1.82 15.54
C GLU A 44 -4.34 -1.64 14.11
N THR A 45 -5.61 -1.27 13.96
CA THR A 45 -6.18 -0.88 12.66
C THR A 45 -6.11 0.62 12.50
N VAL A 46 -5.46 1.07 11.43
CA VAL A 46 -5.25 2.48 11.15
C VAL A 46 -5.80 2.84 9.78
N ARG A 47 -6.41 4.03 9.70
CA ARG A 47 -7.01 4.57 8.48
C ARG A 47 -6.13 5.65 7.87
N PHE A 48 -5.70 5.43 6.63
CA PHE A 48 -4.87 6.35 5.85
C PHE A 48 -5.70 7.04 4.78
N ARG A 49 -5.45 8.34 4.55
CA ARG A 49 -6.00 9.09 3.42
C ARG A 49 -5.17 8.79 2.18
N LEU A 50 -5.85 8.45 1.10
CA LEU A 50 -5.25 8.28 -0.22
C LEU A 50 -5.30 9.61 -0.97
N GLN A 51 -4.27 9.89 -1.77
CA GLN A 51 -4.16 11.06 -2.63
C GLN A 51 -3.60 10.66 -3.99
N GLY A 52 -3.79 11.50 -5.01
CA GLY A 52 -3.34 11.21 -6.37
C GLY A 52 -3.94 9.94 -6.96
N GLN A 53 -5.20 9.65 -6.64
CA GLN A 53 -5.87 8.44 -7.09
C GLN A 53 -6.08 8.45 -8.60
N GLU A 54 -5.55 7.45 -9.27
CA GLU A 54 -5.73 7.22 -10.69
C GLU A 54 -5.93 5.72 -10.92
N PHE A 55 -6.82 5.34 -11.85
CA PHE A 55 -6.94 3.96 -12.27
C PHE A 55 -7.47 3.87 -13.70
N ASP A 56 -7.13 2.75 -14.34
CA ASP A 56 -7.70 2.27 -15.59
C ASP A 56 -8.05 0.77 -15.43
N ARG A 57 -8.23 0.07 -16.56
CA ARG A 57 -8.63 -1.35 -16.56
C ARG A 57 -7.55 -2.28 -16.01
N ASP A 58 -6.29 -1.92 -16.19
CA ASP A 58 -5.14 -2.80 -15.98
C ASP A 58 -4.21 -2.28 -14.88
N ALA A 59 -4.32 -1.01 -14.50
CA ALA A 59 -3.49 -0.41 -13.47
C ALA A 59 -4.24 0.58 -12.57
N ALA A 60 -3.72 0.76 -11.35
CA ALA A 60 -4.13 1.83 -10.46
C ALA A 60 -2.95 2.34 -9.64
N SER A 61 -2.99 3.61 -9.27
CA SER A 61 -1.99 4.24 -8.41
C SER A 61 -2.62 5.22 -7.43
N CYS A 62 -1.95 5.39 -6.30
CA CYS A 62 -2.19 6.45 -5.34
C CYS A 62 -0.97 6.60 -4.43
N PHE A 63 -0.99 7.61 -3.57
CA PHE A 63 0.01 7.81 -2.55
C PHE A 63 -0.57 8.18 -1.19
N VAL A 64 0.26 8.03 -0.17
CA VAL A 64 -0.01 8.45 1.22
C VAL A 64 1.08 9.43 1.63
N VAL A 65 0.70 10.57 2.20
CA VAL A 65 1.65 11.50 2.82
C VAL A 65 2.02 11.00 4.20
N LYS A 66 3.31 10.77 4.45
CA LYS A 66 3.80 10.23 5.72
C LYS A 66 3.68 11.25 6.85
N ASP A 67 2.91 10.91 7.88
CA ASP A 67 2.87 11.64 9.15
C ASP A 67 3.82 10.97 10.15
N ALA A 68 4.75 11.74 10.72
CA ALA A 68 5.73 11.26 11.69
C ALA A 68 5.33 11.59 13.14
N GLY A 69 4.20 12.26 13.34
CA GLY A 69 3.81 12.76 14.66
C GLY A 69 4.82 13.80 15.15
N ASP A 70 5.26 13.67 16.40
CA ASP A 70 6.24 14.58 17.00
C ASP A 70 7.70 14.11 16.82
N ASP A 71 7.95 13.00 16.11
CA ASP A 71 9.29 12.48 15.84
C ASP A 71 10.01 13.35 14.80
N PRO A 72 11.24 13.87 15.06
CA PRO A 72 12.04 14.59 14.07
C PRO A 72 12.58 13.65 12.99
N ASP A 73 11.67 13.17 12.15
CA ASP A 73 11.92 12.23 11.05
C ASP A 73 12.06 13.00 9.73
N VAL A 74 13.19 12.82 9.06
CA VAL A 74 13.52 13.50 7.78
C VAL A 74 12.55 13.17 6.65
N THR A 75 11.82 12.07 6.75
CA THR A 75 10.84 11.63 5.76
C THR A 75 9.41 12.06 6.11
N HIS A 76 9.22 12.89 7.15
CA HIS A 76 7.92 13.50 7.41
C HIS A 76 7.44 14.34 6.22
N GLY A 77 6.17 14.20 5.86
CA GLY A 77 5.57 14.88 4.71
C GLY A 77 5.93 14.27 3.36
N ALA A 78 6.78 13.23 3.31
CA ALA A 78 7.09 12.55 2.06
C ALA A 78 5.85 11.84 1.50
N GLU A 79 5.68 11.92 0.19
CA GLU A 79 4.66 11.18 -0.54
C GLU A 79 5.16 9.76 -0.81
N ILE A 80 4.42 8.76 -0.31
CA ILE A 80 4.73 7.36 -0.51
C ILE A 80 3.77 6.79 -1.55
N HIS A 81 4.28 6.66 -2.77
CA HIS A 81 3.53 6.24 -3.96
C HIS A 81 3.50 4.72 -4.12
N ALA A 82 2.39 4.19 -4.64
CA ALA A 82 2.28 2.81 -5.08
C ALA A 82 1.49 2.74 -6.39
N ARG A 83 1.93 1.86 -7.30
CA ARG A 83 1.21 1.49 -8.52
C ARG A 83 1.05 -0.03 -8.58
N VAL A 84 -0.15 -0.48 -8.86
CA VAL A 84 -0.48 -1.89 -9.06
C VAL A 84 -0.87 -2.07 -10.52
N THR A 85 -0.40 -3.14 -11.16
CA THR A 85 -0.71 -3.45 -12.56
C THR A 85 -0.98 -4.95 -12.71
N LEU A 86 -2.02 -5.29 -13.47
CA LEU A 86 -2.30 -6.67 -13.86
C LEU A 86 -1.36 -7.06 -15.00
N LYS A 87 -0.55 -8.11 -14.79
CA LYS A 87 0.20 -8.72 -15.89
C LYS A 87 -0.74 -9.68 -16.64
N SER A 88 -0.96 -9.42 -17.92
CA SER A 88 -1.68 -10.31 -18.83
C SER A 88 -0.96 -11.66 -18.92
N GLY A 89 -1.60 -12.74 -18.45
CA GLY A 89 -1.02 -14.09 -18.47
C GLY A 89 -1.55 -15.03 -17.38
N LEU A 90 -2.13 -14.50 -16.31
CA LEU A 90 -2.86 -15.27 -15.31
C LEU A 90 -4.35 -15.14 -15.63
N GLY A 91 -4.97 -16.21 -16.16
CA GLY A 91 -6.36 -16.20 -16.59
C GLY A 91 -7.30 -15.73 -15.49
N ALA A 92 -7.78 -14.49 -15.60
CA ALA A 92 -8.97 -14.06 -14.90
C ALA A 92 -10.14 -14.86 -15.49
N ASP A 93 -10.71 -15.78 -14.72
CA ASP A 93 -11.96 -16.43 -15.10
C ASP A 93 -13.01 -15.32 -15.29
N PRO A 94 -13.57 -15.14 -16.51
CA PRO A 94 -14.57 -14.13 -16.80
C PRO A 94 -15.84 -14.26 -15.93
N ARG A 95 -16.01 -15.38 -15.20
CA ARG A 95 -17.12 -15.60 -14.25
C ARG A 95 -17.00 -14.77 -12.97
N VAL A 96 -15.85 -14.15 -12.70
CA VAL A 96 -15.73 -13.15 -11.63
C VAL A 96 -16.17 -11.80 -12.21
N CYS A 97 -17.48 -11.69 -12.48
CA CYS A 97 -18.09 -10.46 -12.93
C CYS A 97 -18.23 -9.46 -11.76
N PRO A 98 -18.05 -8.15 -12.02
CA PRO A 98 -18.21 -7.10 -11.03
C PRO A 98 -19.69 -6.84 -10.77
N GLY A 99 -20.06 -6.85 -9.48
CA GLY A 99 -21.37 -6.38 -9.01
C GLY A 99 -22.29 -7.46 -8.43
N ARG A 100 -22.14 -7.76 -7.13
CA ARG A 100 -23.24 -7.83 -6.13
C ARG A 100 -22.76 -8.28 -4.74
N THR A 101 -22.95 -7.38 -3.80
CA THR A 101 -23.42 -7.50 -2.40
C THR A 101 -23.23 -8.80 -1.60
N HIS A 102 -22.66 -8.59 -0.40
CA HIS A 102 -22.81 -9.36 0.86
C HIS A 102 -22.29 -10.81 0.88
N GLY A 103 -21.13 -10.97 1.51
CA GLY A 103 -20.65 -12.26 2.03
C GLY A 103 -19.80 -13.03 1.03
N PHE A 104 -18.49 -12.77 1.02
CA PHE A 104 -17.54 -13.64 0.34
C PHE A 104 -16.63 -14.30 1.39
N ALA A 105 -17.00 -15.51 1.78
CA ALA A 105 -16.03 -16.44 2.36
C ALA A 105 -15.06 -16.84 1.24
N PRO A 106 -13.74 -16.65 1.37
CA PRO A 106 -12.79 -17.05 0.34
C PRO A 106 -12.72 -18.59 0.33
N THR A 107 -13.39 -19.25 -0.62
CA THR A 107 -13.43 -20.72 -0.70
C THR A 107 -12.30 -21.33 -1.54
N LYS A 108 -11.39 -20.52 -2.10
CA LYS A 108 -10.12 -21.01 -2.64
C LYS A 108 -9.08 -19.90 -2.73
N PRO A 109 -7.82 -20.09 -2.28
CA PRO A 109 -6.76 -19.14 -2.58
C PRO A 109 -6.53 -19.13 -4.09
N VAL A 110 -6.67 -17.95 -4.70
CA VAL A 110 -6.19 -17.73 -6.06
C VAL A 110 -4.66 -17.70 -5.97
N THR A 111 -3.99 -18.70 -6.54
CA THR A 111 -2.53 -18.67 -6.71
C THR A 111 -2.18 -17.67 -7.81
N GLY A 112 -2.08 -16.39 -7.41
CA GLY A 112 -1.47 -15.34 -8.22
C GLY A 112 -0.03 -15.10 -7.77
N GLU A 113 0.85 -14.80 -8.72
CA GLU A 113 2.20 -14.32 -8.42
C GLU A 113 2.15 -12.81 -8.12
N ILE A 114 2.71 -12.39 -6.99
CA ILE A 114 2.88 -10.96 -6.66
C ILE A 114 4.35 -10.62 -6.88
N GLN A 115 4.60 -9.66 -7.76
CA GLN A 115 5.93 -9.10 -7.99
C GLN A 115 5.99 -7.71 -7.38
N LEU A 116 6.99 -7.49 -6.52
CA LEU A 116 7.23 -6.21 -5.85
C LEU A 116 8.46 -5.56 -6.46
N GLU A 117 8.32 -4.30 -6.88
CA GLU A 117 9.40 -3.51 -7.46
C GLU A 117 9.47 -2.15 -6.76
N GLY A 118 10.68 -1.65 -6.53
CA GLY A 118 10.91 -0.29 -6.05
C GLY A 118 10.89 0.72 -7.20
N GLY A 119 10.26 1.87 -6.96
CA GLY A 119 10.20 2.97 -7.92
C GLY A 119 11.28 4.02 -7.67
N ALA A 120 11.11 5.18 -8.33
CA ALA A 120 11.94 6.35 -8.05
C ALA A 120 11.85 6.74 -6.56
N GLY A 121 13.00 7.06 -5.96
CA GLY A 121 13.10 7.40 -4.54
C GLY A 121 13.26 6.21 -3.59
N ILE A 122 13.08 4.96 -4.06
CA ILE A 122 13.37 3.76 -3.27
C ILE A 122 14.83 3.36 -3.47
N GLY A 123 15.58 3.30 -2.37
CA GLY A 123 16.98 2.92 -2.38
C GLY A 123 17.17 1.42 -2.68
N ARG A 124 18.40 1.05 -3.06
CA ARG A 124 18.84 -0.34 -3.08
C ARG A 124 19.86 -0.58 -2.01
N ALA A 125 19.86 -1.77 -1.42
CA ALA A 125 20.88 -2.14 -0.45
C ALA A 125 22.24 -2.21 -1.13
N THR A 126 23.17 -1.33 -0.75
CA THR A 126 24.53 -1.28 -1.32
C THR A 126 25.56 -1.99 -0.46
N LYS A 127 25.20 -2.39 0.76
CA LYS A 127 26.07 -3.06 1.74
C LYS A 127 25.29 -4.19 2.44
N PRO A 128 25.98 -5.26 2.89
CA PRO A 128 25.36 -6.30 3.69
C PRO A 128 24.93 -5.78 5.07
N GLY A 129 24.01 -6.48 5.73
CA GLY A 129 23.55 -6.17 7.09
C GLY A 129 22.16 -5.55 7.20
N LEU A 130 21.50 -5.26 6.07
CA LEU A 130 20.06 -4.95 6.03
C LEU A 130 19.22 -6.24 6.00
N ALA A 131 17.91 -6.10 6.22
CA ALA A 131 16.94 -7.20 6.11
C ALA A 131 16.76 -7.71 4.67
N VAL A 132 17.30 -6.98 3.68
CA VAL A 132 17.26 -7.31 2.25
C VAL A 132 18.67 -7.55 1.72
N ALA A 133 18.79 -8.36 0.67
CA ALA A 133 20.07 -8.66 0.04
C ALA A 133 20.66 -7.46 -0.71
N VAL A 134 21.98 -7.45 -0.90
CA VAL A 134 22.65 -6.40 -1.69
C VAL A 134 22.13 -6.42 -3.12
N GLY A 135 21.72 -5.25 -3.63
CA GLY A 135 21.13 -5.07 -4.96
C GLY A 135 19.60 -5.04 -4.98
N GLU A 136 18.95 -5.53 -3.91
CA GLU A 136 17.50 -5.50 -3.73
C GLU A 136 17.01 -4.15 -3.22
N TRP A 137 15.72 -3.89 -3.42
CA TRP A 137 15.04 -2.69 -2.91
C TRP A 137 15.03 -2.68 -1.37
N ALA A 138 15.40 -1.54 -0.77
CA ALA A 138 15.56 -1.35 0.66
C ALA A 138 14.31 -0.75 1.34
#